data_AF-A0A381VY34-F1
#
_entry.id   AF-A0A381VY34-F1
#
_cell.length_a   1.000
_cell.length_b   1.000
_cell.length_c   1.000
_cell.angle_alpha   90.00
_cell.angle_beta   90.00
_cell.angle_gamma   90.00
#
_symmetry.space_group_name_H-M   'P 1'
#
loop_
_entity.id
_entity.type
_entity.pdbx_description
1 polymer ?
#
loop_
_entity_poly.entity_id
_entity_poly.type
_entity_poly.pdbx_seq_one_letter_code
_entity_poly.pdbx_strand_id
1 'polypeptide(L)'
;MSAEVLLSDTFDQWRMKTNEWLSMTNSAGSSNFIKTNVTTNSTSNTTGSITTAGGMGIGASAVVGGDVKIFGNAQLNAPTVLDSFSPEGAFVNGGTVTVGVDDTGHDVKFFGATSGQYMLWDQSADELV
;
A
#
# COMPACT_ATOMS: atom_id res chain seq x y z
N MET A 1 50.35 -9.15 -32.71
CA MET A 1 49.40 -8.04 -32.54
C MET A 1 48.23 -8.55 -31.74
N SER A 2 48.25 -8.40 -30.42
CA SER A 2 47.02 -8.45 -29.62
C SER A 2 46.45 -7.03 -29.59
N ALA A 3 45.18 -6.87 -29.92
CA ALA A 3 44.48 -5.61 -29.69
C ALA A 3 44.08 -5.58 -28.21
N GLU A 4 44.69 -4.70 -27.43
CA GLU A 4 44.14 -4.33 -26.14
C GLU A 4 42.96 -3.40 -26.39
N VAL A 5 41.75 -3.89 -26.13
CA VAL A 5 40.56 -3.05 -26.11
C VAL A 5 40.61 -2.25 -24.81
N LEU A 6 41.07 -1.01 -24.90
CA LEU A 6 40.99 -0.05 -23.80
C LEU A 6 39.52 0.32 -23.57
N LEU A 7 38.90 -0.31 -22.58
CA LEU A 7 37.67 0.22 -22.01
C LEU A 7 38.06 1.48 -21.22
N SER A 8 37.54 2.64 -21.63
CA SER A 8 37.94 3.93 -21.07
C SER A 8 37.67 3.98 -19.56
N ASP A 9 38.73 4.37 -18.86
CA ASP A 9 39.12 4.25 -17.45
C ASP A 9 38.14 4.67 -16.33
N THR A 10 36.91 5.09 -16.62
CA THR A 10 35.96 5.54 -15.58
C THR A 10 34.50 5.08 -15.81
N PHE A 11 34.05 4.95 -17.06
CA PHE A 11 32.67 4.55 -17.38
C PHE A 11 32.33 3.08 -17.06
N ASP A 12 33.35 2.21 -16.96
CA ASP A 12 33.19 0.80 -16.56
C ASP A 12 32.85 0.64 -15.08
N GLN A 13 33.35 1.53 -14.21
CA GLN A 13 33.02 1.50 -12.79
C GLN A 13 31.53 1.76 -12.53
N TRP A 14 30.85 2.48 -13.43
CA TRP A 14 29.40 2.72 -13.36
C TRP A 14 28.55 1.58 -13.94
N ARG A 15 29.16 0.69 -14.74
CA ARG A 15 28.46 -0.37 -15.50
C ARG A 15 28.75 -1.81 -15.05
N MET A 16 29.76 -2.06 -14.22
CA MET A 16 30.24 -3.44 -13.99
C MET A 16 30.29 -3.92 -12.53
N LYS A 17 29.87 -3.12 -11.55
CA LYS A 17 29.78 -3.53 -10.13
C LYS A 17 28.48 -3.02 -9.51
N THR A 18 27.38 -3.77 -9.68
CA THR A 18 26.16 -3.84 -8.82
C THR A 18 25.68 -2.63 -7.98
N ASN A 19 25.99 -1.39 -8.33
CA ASN A 19 25.57 -0.18 -7.62
C ASN A 19 24.99 0.81 -8.64
N GLU A 20 23.66 0.92 -8.64
CA GLU A 20 22.90 1.94 -9.34
C GLU A 20 23.11 3.29 -8.63
N TRP A 21 24.26 3.93 -8.86
CA TRP A 21 24.56 5.22 -8.23
C TRP A 21 23.66 6.31 -8.82
N LEU A 22 22.72 6.78 -7.99
CA LEU A 22 21.88 7.93 -8.29
C LEU A 22 22.34 9.11 -7.40
N SER A 23 23.33 9.86 -7.89
CA SER A 23 23.97 10.97 -7.17
C SER A 23 23.06 12.19 -7.10
N MET A 24 22.60 12.55 -5.90
CA MET A 24 21.95 13.85 -5.63
C MET A 24 22.99 14.80 -5.03
N THR A 25 23.49 15.74 -5.81
CA THR A 25 24.27 16.89 -5.28
C THR A 25 23.59 18.22 -5.54
N ASN A 26 22.40 18.23 -6.16
CA ASN A 26 21.70 19.47 -6.48
C ASN A 26 20.75 19.88 -5.35
N SER A 27 21.13 20.93 -4.61
CA SER A 27 20.32 21.54 -3.54
C SER A 27 18.98 22.11 -4.03
N ALA A 28 18.78 22.27 -5.34
CA ALA A 28 17.54 22.77 -5.94
C ALA A 28 16.52 21.66 -6.25
N GLY A 29 16.84 20.38 -6.00
CA GLY A 29 15.98 19.24 -6.29
C GLY A 29 15.97 18.80 -7.75
N SER A 30 15.34 17.66 -8.03
CA SER A 30 15.14 17.09 -9.37
C SER A 30 13.77 16.44 -9.48
N SER A 31 13.06 16.65 -10.59
CA SER A 31 11.79 15.97 -10.89
C SER A 31 12.03 14.56 -11.44
N ASN A 32 11.11 13.63 -11.15
CA ASN A 32 11.03 12.29 -11.77
C ASN A 32 12.33 11.48 -11.68
N PHE A 33 12.97 11.57 -10.52
CA PHE A 33 14.30 11.03 -10.25
C PHE A 33 14.40 9.51 -10.39
N ILE A 34 13.32 8.78 -10.12
CA ILE A 34 13.25 7.32 -10.22
C ILE A 34 12.04 6.96 -11.08
N LYS A 35 12.30 6.33 -12.23
CA LYS A 35 11.27 5.75 -13.11
C LYS A 35 11.68 4.32 -13.44
N THR A 36 10.84 3.36 -13.07
CA THR A 36 11.03 1.94 -13.40
C THR A 36 10.04 1.51 -14.48
N ASN A 37 10.50 0.81 -15.52
CA ASN A 37 9.65 0.30 -16.60
C ASN A 37 9.18 -1.16 -16.40
N VAL A 38 9.47 -1.76 -15.25
CA VAL A 38 9.02 -3.11 -14.89
C VAL A 38 7.51 -3.09 -14.66
N THR A 39 6.77 -3.95 -15.37
CA THR A 39 5.30 -4.00 -15.32
C THR A 39 4.74 -5.19 -14.54
N THR A 40 5.59 -6.13 -14.12
CA THR A 40 5.20 -7.31 -13.36
C THR A 40 5.18 -7.01 -11.86
N ASN A 41 4.06 -7.27 -11.19
CA ASN A 41 3.93 -7.10 -9.73
C ASN A 41 4.91 -8.01 -8.97
N SER A 42 5.54 -7.49 -7.93
CA SER A 42 6.25 -8.34 -6.96
C SER A 42 5.27 -9.07 -6.06
N THR A 43 5.58 -10.32 -5.73
CA THR A 43 4.82 -11.13 -4.76
C THR A 43 5.60 -11.37 -3.46
N SER A 44 6.84 -10.86 -3.37
CA SER A 44 7.79 -11.01 -2.25
C SER A 44 8.16 -9.65 -1.64
N ASN A 45 8.57 -9.62 -0.38
CA ASN A 45 9.12 -8.45 0.30
C ASN A 45 10.64 -8.27 0.12
N THR A 46 11.32 -9.21 -0.56
CA THR A 46 12.79 -9.16 -0.80
C THR A 46 13.17 -8.99 -2.27
N THR A 47 12.19 -8.95 -3.18
CA THR A 47 12.41 -8.76 -4.61
C THR A 47 11.40 -7.76 -5.18
N GLY A 48 11.71 -7.17 -6.34
CA GLY A 48 10.83 -6.20 -7.00
C GLY A 48 11.61 -5.18 -7.82
N SER A 49 10.90 -4.23 -8.43
CA SER A 49 11.51 -3.12 -9.19
C SER A 49 12.21 -2.10 -8.30
N ILE A 50 11.72 -1.92 -7.09
CA ILE A 50 12.34 -1.11 -6.04
C ILE A 50 12.32 -1.94 -4.76
N THR A 51 13.48 -2.07 -4.11
CA THR A 51 13.60 -2.73 -2.80
C THR A 51 14.39 -1.84 -1.86
N THR A 52 13.96 -1.75 -0.59
CA THR A 52 14.69 -1.06 0.48
C THR A 52 14.96 -2.09 1.58
N ALA A 53 16.21 -2.20 2.02
CA ALA A 53 16.53 -3.08 3.15
C ALA A 53 15.94 -2.56 4.48
N GLY A 54 15.78 -1.23 4.60
CA GLY A 54 15.04 -0.57 5.68
C GLY A 54 13.60 -0.23 5.27
N GLY A 55 12.94 0.61 6.06
CA GLY A 55 11.62 1.15 5.74
C GLY A 55 11.64 2.24 4.68
N MET A 56 10.48 2.54 4.12
CA MET A 56 10.24 3.66 3.21
C MET A 56 9.45 4.74 3.95
N GLY A 57 10.03 5.93 4.09
CA GLY A 57 9.33 7.09 4.63
C GLY A 57 8.69 7.92 3.51
N ILE A 58 7.42 8.27 3.66
CA ILE A 58 6.70 9.17 2.74
C ILE A 58 6.12 10.31 3.57
N GLY A 59 6.68 11.51 3.41
CA GLY A 59 6.24 12.70 4.17
C GLY A 59 4.97 13.36 3.63
N ALA A 60 4.58 13.03 2.39
CA ALA A 60 3.37 13.50 1.72
C ALA A 60 2.47 12.31 1.38
N SER A 61 1.77 12.34 0.25
CA SER A 61 0.90 11.24 -0.19
C SER A 61 1.65 10.21 -1.02
N ALA A 62 1.28 8.94 -0.87
CA ALA A 62 1.56 7.89 -1.84
C ALA A 62 0.27 7.57 -2.60
N VAL A 63 0.37 7.35 -3.91
CA VAL A 63 -0.74 6.88 -4.75
C VAL A 63 -0.34 5.54 -5.35
N VAL A 64 -1.17 4.52 -5.14
CA VAL A 64 -0.96 3.17 -5.68
C VAL A 64 -2.16 2.86 -6.57
N GLY A 65 -1.91 2.60 -7.85
CA GLY A 65 -2.97 2.34 -8.82
C GLY A 65 -3.51 0.89 -8.79
N GLY A 66 -2.86 0.01 -8.05
CA GLY A 66 -3.28 -1.38 -7.85
C GLY A 66 -3.22 -1.77 -6.37
N ASP A 67 -3.03 -3.05 -6.10
CA ASP A 67 -3.09 -3.57 -4.74
C ASP A 67 -1.87 -3.20 -3.89
N VAL A 68 -2.09 -3.07 -2.59
CA VAL A 68 -1.04 -2.96 -1.57
C VAL A 68 -1.01 -4.26 -0.78
N LYS A 69 0.13 -4.95 -0.79
CA LYS A 69 0.37 -6.16 0.01
C LYS A 69 1.28 -5.84 1.20
N ILE A 70 0.81 -6.13 2.42
CA ILE A 70 1.55 -5.91 3.66
C ILE A 70 1.76 -7.27 4.34
N PHE A 71 3.01 -7.64 4.60
CA PHE A 71 3.36 -8.91 5.25
C PHE A 71 3.18 -8.87 6.77
N GLY A 72 3.31 -7.69 7.36
CA GLY A 72 3.11 -7.44 8.79
C GLY A 72 1.77 -6.76 9.07
N ASN A 73 1.79 -5.85 10.04
CA ASN A 73 0.63 -5.04 10.40
C ASN A 73 0.53 -3.77 9.54
N ALA A 74 -0.70 -3.30 9.32
CA ALA A 74 -0.99 -1.96 8.85
C ALA A 74 -1.48 -1.13 10.04
N GLN A 75 -0.95 0.09 10.20
CA GLN A 75 -1.41 1.03 11.22
C GLN A 75 -1.78 2.35 10.56
N LEU A 76 -2.90 2.94 10.99
CA LEU A 76 -3.44 4.18 10.45
C LEU A 76 -3.72 5.09 11.65
N ASN A 77 -3.06 6.24 11.71
CA ASN A 77 -3.16 7.19 12.83
C ASN A 77 -4.33 8.17 12.71
N ALA A 78 -5.11 8.07 11.63
CA ALA A 78 -6.26 8.90 11.32
C ALA A 78 -7.41 8.02 10.80
N PRO A 79 -8.65 8.53 10.79
CA PRO A 79 -9.77 7.80 10.21
C PRO A 79 -9.51 7.35 8.78
N THR A 80 -10.00 6.16 8.46
CA THR A 80 -9.82 5.52 7.16
C THR A 80 -11.15 5.54 6.41
N VAL A 81 -11.15 6.03 5.18
CA VAL A 81 -12.30 5.93 4.27
C VAL A 81 -12.05 4.76 3.33
N LEU A 82 -12.99 3.82 3.28
CA LEU A 82 -12.95 2.64 2.43
C LEU A 82 -14.25 2.54 1.64
N ASP A 83 -14.16 2.27 0.34
CA ASP A 83 -15.35 2.00 -0.48
C ASP A 83 -15.98 0.66 -0.10
N SER A 84 -15.17 -0.32 0.31
CA SER A 84 -15.63 -1.61 0.82
C SER A 84 -14.61 -2.23 1.77
N PHE A 85 -15.10 -3.10 2.66
CA PHE A 85 -14.28 -3.92 3.53
C PHE A 85 -14.81 -5.36 3.54
N SER A 86 -14.02 -6.30 3.00
CA SER A 86 -14.40 -7.72 2.85
C SER A 86 -13.21 -8.62 3.19
N PRO A 87 -12.92 -8.86 4.47
CA PRO A 87 -11.84 -9.77 4.86
C PRO A 87 -12.16 -11.21 4.44
N GLU A 88 -11.14 -11.94 3.94
CA GLU A 88 -11.27 -13.37 3.60
C GLU A 88 -11.42 -14.27 4.84
N GLY A 89 -11.01 -13.77 6.01
CA GLY A 89 -11.07 -14.47 7.30
C GLY A 89 -11.88 -13.72 8.35
N ALA A 90 -11.74 -14.15 9.61
CA ALA A 90 -12.45 -13.52 10.72
C ALA A 90 -12.02 -12.05 10.90
N PHE A 91 -13.01 -11.16 10.96
CA PHE A 91 -12.80 -9.81 11.47
C PHE A 91 -12.87 -9.84 13.01
N VAL A 92 -11.79 -9.40 13.66
CA VAL A 92 -11.72 -9.29 15.12
C VAL A 92 -11.42 -7.84 15.46
N ASN A 93 -12.38 -7.16 16.10
CA ASN A 93 -12.17 -5.84 16.66
C ASN A 93 -11.78 -5.95 18.15
N GLY A 94 -10.63 -5.37 18.53
CA GLY A 94 -10.14 -5.39 19.90
C GLY A 94 -10.82 -4.39 20.84
N GLY A 95 -11.73 -3.55 20.32
CA GLY A 95 -12.44 -2.53 21.09
C GLY A 95 -13.91 -2.42 20.71
N THR A 96 -14.49 -1.24 20.95
CA THR A 96 -15.88 -0.95 20.60
C THR A 96 -16.03 -0.70 19.09
N VAL A 97 -17.13 -1.18 18.52
CA VAL A 97 -17.61 -0.72 17.20
C VAL A 97 -18.73 0.29 17.46
N THR A 98 -18.58 1.51 16.96
CA THR A 98 -19.62 2.54 16.99
C THR A 98 -20.08 2.81 15.58
N VAL A 99 -21.39 2.83 15.36
CA VAL A 99 -21.99 3.09 14.05
C VAL A 99 -22.87 4.33 14.15
N GLY A 100 -22.51 5.37 13.39
CA GLY A 100 -23.19 6.67 13.42
C GLY A 100 -22.92 7.48 14.70
N VAL A 101 -23.67 8.56 14.84
CA VAL A 101 -23.70 9.46 16.02
C VAL A 101 -25.15 9.88 16.30
N ASP A 102 -25.41 10.54 17.42
CA ASP A 102 -26.74 11.07 17.75
C ASP A 102 -27.32 11.91 16.59
N ASP A 103 -28.63 11.75 16.34
CA ASP A 103 -29.38 12.34 15.22
C ASP A 103 -28.87 11.96 13.80
N THR A 104 -27.82 11.14 13.70
CA THR A 104 -27.14 10.77 12.43
C THR A 104 -26.66 9.31 12.45
N GLY A 105 -27.55 8.39 12.80
CA GLY A 105 -27.26 6.95 12.83
C GLY A 105 -27.22 6.31 11.43
N HIS A 106 -27.01 4.98 11.39
CA HIS A 106 -27.09 4.19 10.17
C HIS A 106 -27.77 2.84 10.40
N ASP A 107 -28.40 2.31 9.35
CA ASP A 107 -28.91 0.94 9.34
C ASP A 107 -27.75 -0.06 9.44
N VAL A 108 -27.94 -1.12 10.23
CA VAL A 108 -26.96 -2.21 10.36
C VAL A 108 -27.66 -3.54 10.15
N LYS A 109 -27.21 -4.29 9.14
CA LYS A 109 -27.82 -5.57 8.76
C LYS A 109 -26.84 -6.73 8.90
N PHE A 110 -27.25 -7.75 9.63
CA PHE A 110 -26.54 -9.02 9.76
C PHE A 110 -27.33 -10.12 9.06
N PHE A 111 -26.74 -10.77 8.07
CA PHE A 111 -27.41 -11.84 7.33
C PHE A 111 -27.19 -13.21 8.00
N GLY A 112 -28.27 -13.99 8.09
CA GLY A 112 -28.19 -15.42 8.37
C GLY A 112 -27.90 -16.23 7.11
N ALA A 113 -27.80 -17.55 7.26
CA ALA A 113 -27.53 -18.47 6.15
C ALA A 113 -28.76 -18.75 5.26
N THR A 114 -29.97 -18.63 5.80
CA THR A 114 -31.22 -18.85 5.06
C THR A 114 -31.64 -17.56 4.37
N SER A 115 -32.03 -17.65 3.09
CA SER A 115 -32.52 -16.51 2.32
C SER A 115 -33.62 -15.75 3.08
N GLY A 116 -33.47 -14.43 3.17
CA GLY A 116 -34.41 -13.54 3.85
C GLY A 116 -34.29 -13.51 5.37
N GLN A 117 -33.43 -14.31 6.00
CA GLN A 117 -33.19 -14.26 7.45
C GLN A 117 -32.06 -13.28 7.76
N TYR A 118 -32.34 -12.30 8.64
CA TYR A 118 -31.37 -11.29 9.06
C TYR A 118 -31.76 -10.71 10.44
N MET A 119 -30.82 -9.99 11.06
CA MET A 119 -31.10 -8.98 12.09
C MET A 119 -30.82 -7.60 11.48
N LEU A 120 -31.74 -6.65 11.62
CA LEU A 120 -31.60 -5.29 11.12
C LEU A 120 -31.86 -4.29 12.24
N TRP A 121 -30.86 -3.47 12.54
CA TRP A 121 -31.12 -2.18 13.19
C TRP A 121 -31.62 -1.20 12.13
N ASP A 122 -32.89 -0.80 12.20
CA ASP A 122 -33.47 0.25 11.33
C ASP A 122 -33.37 1.58 12.06
N GLN A 123 -32.49 2.45 11.55
CA GLN A 123 -32.23 3.73 12.20
C GLN A 123 -33.41 4.70 12.09
N SER A 124 -34.19 4.59 11.01
CA SER A 124 -35.30 5.52 10.75
C SER A 124 -36.52 5.20 11.60
N ALA A 125 -36.73 3.91 11.89
CA ALA A 125 -37.81 3.41 12.74
C ALA A 125 -37.43 3.31 14.23
N ASP A 126 -36.15 3.44 14.56
CA ASP A 126 -35.59 3.31 15.92
C ASP A 126 -35.92 1.95 16.57
N GLU A 127 -35.79 0.87 15.78
CA GLU A 127 -36.11 -0.49 16.22
C GLU A 127 -35.17 -1.56 15.65
N LEU A 128 -35.13 -2.70 16.35
CA LEU A 128 -34.49 -3.92 15.87
C LEU A 128 -35.54 -4.82 15.21
N VAL A 129 -35.31 -5.14 13.94
CA VAL A 129 -36.16 -5.98 13.07
C VAL A 129 -35.51 -7.34 12.81
#